data_AF-A0A960K2T1-F1
#
_entry.id   AF-A0A960K2T1-F1
#
_cell.length_a   1.000
_cell.length_b   1.000
_cell.length_c   1.000
_cell.angle_alpha   90.00
_cell.angle_beta   90.00
_cell.angle_gamma   90.00
#
_symmetry.space_group_name_H-M   'P 1'
#
loop_
_entity.id
_entity.type
_entity.pdbx_description
1 polymer ?
#
loop_
_entity_poly.entity_id
_entity_poly.type
_entity_poly.pdbx_seq_one_letter_code
_entity_poly.pdbx_strand_id
1 'polypeptide(L)'
;MTPPNWKLGLAKELLDEDSDIEVFVPDDLQGELRAVLQPYTGTGASLKSLRYSGLQLAGRPTLEGYADLELSRQDFDQHRTRIQELAKSLPFEPRIRISDTLVGVTLDTRIRGEYRQVEASSFARWMLASGNIDRRLETGSPAQQILGPTVLAYAAEYPETTFADATKTLSEEIAKARESRKLALLGLEVSPERAVLFGPLFTLLLVLFLLVHLGHANTATDEDGSLQAFPWVGLFYGRLARGILASSLILLPLLVNTWLIVSTRSFTLVGSALTLGAIPIGYLAFRSSSRLRFRKVP
;
A
#
# COMPACT_ATOMS: atom_id res chain seq x y z
N MET A 1 7.04 -13.39 19.06
CA MET A 1 7.39 -12.82 20.37
C MET A 1 6.12 -12.57 21.16
N THR A 2 6.18 -12.71 22.49
CA THR A 2 5.13 -12.41 23.47
C THR A 2 4.88 -10.89 23.51
N PRO A 3 3.65 -10.40 23.81
CA PRO A 3 3.44 -8.98 24.06
C PRO A 3 4.42 -8.51 25.15
N PRO A 4 4.91 -7.26 25.11
CA PRO A 4 5.79 -6.77 26.15
C PRO A 4 5.12 -6.96 27.52
N ASN A 5 5.82 -7.63 28.45
CA ASN A 5 5.26 -8.17 29.71
C ASN A 5 4.45 -7.16 30.53
N TRP A 6 4.70 -5.86 30.39
CA TRP A 6 3.97 -4.81 31.09
C TRP A 6 2.52 -4.65 30.63
N LYS A 7 2.19 -4.84 29.34
CA LYS A 7 0.80 -4.72 28.83
C LYS A 7 -0.10 -5.84 29.37
N LEU A 8 0.44 -7.05 29.46
CA LEU A 8 -0.25 -8.22 30.03
C LEU A 8 -0.43 -8.08 31.55
N GLY A 9 0.53 -7.46 32.24
CA GLY A 9 0.41 -7.13 33.66
C GLY A 9 -0.69 -6.11 33.92
N LEU A 10 -0.63 -4.96 33.23
CA LEU A 10 -1.60 -3.88 33.37
C LEU A 10 -3.01 -4.31 32.99
N ALA A 11 -3.17 -5.11 31.93
CA ALA A 11 -4.50 -5.60 31.55
C ALA A 11 -5.06 -6.62 32.56
N LYS A 12 -4.22 -7.39 33.24
CA LYS A 12 -4.70 -8.27 34.33
C LYS A 12 -5.13 -7.45 35.53
N GLU A 13 -4.32 -6.46 35.91
CA GLU A 13 -4.63 -5.53 37.00
C GLU A 13 -5.97 -4.81 36.76
N LEU A 14 -6.19 -4.29 35.54
CA LEU A 14 -7.44 -3.64 35.16
C LEU A 14 -8.63 -4.60 34.93
N LEU A 15 -8.40 -5.91 34.78
CA LEU A 15 -9.48 -6.91 34.75
C LEU A 15 -9.94 -7.29 36.15
N ASP A 16 -9.04 -7.19 37.13
CA ASP A 16 -9.32 -7.49 38.54
C ASP A 16 -9.93 -6.26 39.27
N GLU A 17 -9.87 -5.07 38.68
CA GLU A 17 -10.53 -3.87 39.18
C GLU A 17 -11.94 -3.70 38.59
N ASP A 18 -12.94 -3.65 39.48
CA ASP A 18 -14.34 -3.30 39.18
C ASP A 18 -14.52 -1.76 39.21
N SER A 19 -13.55 -1.03 38.64
CA SER A 19 -13.45 0.42 38.70
C SER A 19 -13.66 1.05 37.31
N ASP A 20 -14.19 2.27 37.29
CA ASP A 20 -14.14 3.10 36.09
C ASP A 20 -12.77 3.77 36.00
N ILE A 21 -12.17 3.73 34.82
CA ILE A 21 -10.92 4.43 34.51
C ILE A 21 -11.19 5.60 33.58
N GLU A 22 -10.41 6.66 33.73
CA GLU A 22 -10.44 7.79 32.81
C GLU A 22 -9.58 7.52 31.59
N VAL A 23 -10.22 7.40 30.42
CA VAL A 23 -9.56 7.23 29.13
C VAL A 23 -9.64 8.53 28.36
N PHE A 24 -8.49 9.03 27.89
CA PHE A 24 -8.46 10.22 27.04
C PHE A 24 -8.97 9.87 25.63
N VAL A 25 -10.02 10.57 25.19
CA VAL A 25 -10.63 10.45 23.86
C VAL A 25 -10.31 11.73 23.07
N PRO A 26 -9.47 11.64 22.03
CA PRO A 26 -9.12 12.79 21.21
C PRO A 26 -10.30 13.27 20.35
N ASP A 27 -10.43 14.58 20.16
CA ASP A 27 -11.49 15.19 19.34
C ASP A 27 -11.34 14.82 17.84
N ASP A 28 -10.11 14.94 17.32
CA ASP A 28 -9.76 14.58 15.93
C ASP A 28 -8.29 14.12 15.84
N LEU A 29 -8.03 12.92 16.32
CA LEU A 29 -6.68 12.34 16.30
C LEU A 29 -6.09 12.29 14.89
N GLN A 30 -6.89 11.96 13.88
CA GLN A 30 -6.40 11.81 12.51
C GLN A 30 -6.05 13.15 11.89
N GLY A 31 -6.90 14.17 12.06
CA GLY A 31 -6.65 15.52 11.56
C GLY A 31 -5.44 16.16 12.23
N GLU A 32 -5.31 16.01 13.54
CA GLU A 32 -4.16 16.55 14.28
C GLU A 32 -2.85 15.85 13.90
N LEU A 33 -2.81 14.52 13.81
CA LEU A 33 -1.63 13.80 13.33
C LEU A 33 -1.32 14.16 11.87
N ARG A 34 -2.33 14.29 11.02
CA ARG A 34 -2.13 14.70 9.62
C ARG A 34 -1.53 16.10 9.55
N ALA A 35 -2.03 17.05 10.33
CA ALA A 35 -1.49 18.41 10.36
C ALA A 35 -0.02 18.43 10.80
N VAL A 36 0.33 17.65 11.82
CA VAL A 36 1.69 17.55 12.35
C VAL A 36 2.66 16.85 11.39
N LEU A 37 2.18 15.84 10.65
CA LEU A 37 3.01 15.04 9.74
C LEU A 37 3.03 15.57 8.30
N GLN A 38 2.11 16.48 7.93
CA GLN A 38 2.03 17.09 6.60
C GLN A 38 3.37 17.68 6.10
N PRO A 39 4.21 18.32 6.93
CA PRO A 39 5.52 18.83 6.49
C PRO A 39 6.48 17.75 5.98
N TYR A 40 6.33 16.52 6.47
CA TYR A 40 7.20 15.37 6.16
C TYR A 40 6.60 14.45 5.10
N THR A 41 5.42 14.79 4.58
CA THR A 41 4.78 14.01 3.52
C THR A 41 5.55 14.19 2.21
N GLY A 42 6.04 13.07 1.67
CA GLY A 42 6.83 13.00 0.44
C GLY A 42 8.34 13.21 0.62
N THR A 43 8.85 13.30 1.84
CA THR A 43 10.29 13.52 2.12
C THR A 43 11.05 12.23 2.42
N GLY A 44 10.48 11.05 2.16
CA GLY A 44 11.07 9.76 2.55
C GLY A 44 11.09 9.49 4.07
N ALA A 45 10.50 10.37 4.89
CA ALA A 45 10.48 10.23 6.33
C ALA A 45 9.63 9.01 6.76
N SER A 46 10.15 8.26 7.74
CA SER A 46 9.50 7.11 8.34
C SER A 46 9.14 7.42 9.80
N LEU A 47 7.89 7.16 10.18
CA LEU A 47 7.44 7.28 11.57
C LEU A 47 7.96 6.08 12.36
N LYS A 48 8.86 6.34 13.31
CA LYS A 48 9.51 5.31 14.14
C LYS A 48 8.74 5.04 15.41
N SER A 49 8.25 6.09 16.06
CA SER A 49 7.48 5.94 17.29
C SER A 49 6.46 7.07 17.43
N LEU A 50 5.33 6.74 18.04
CA LEU A 50 4.29 7.69 18.43
C LEU A 50 3.96 7.38 19.88
N ARG A 51 4.33 8.28 20.78
CA ARG A 51 4.12 8.10 22.23
C ARG A 51 3.13 9.13 22.69
N TYR A 52 2.31 8.77 23.67
CA TYR A 52 1.39 9.70 24.30
C TYR A 52 1.64 9.72 25.81
N SER A 53 1.71 10.90 26.40
CA SER A 53 1.67 11.09 27.85
C SER A 53 0.53 12.05 28.20
N GLY A 54 -0.39 11.59 29.04
CA GLY A 54 -1.41 12.46 29.61
C GLY A 54 -0.78 13.37 30.65
N LEU A 55 -0.84 14.68 30.44
CA LEU A 55 -0.52 15.67 31.46
C LEU A 55 -1.81 16.44 31.76
N GLN A 56 -2.33 16.26 32.97
CA GLN A 56 -3.48 17.04 33.44
C GLN A 56 -2.99 18.45 33.83
N LEU A 57 -2.92 19.35 32.85
CA LEU A 57 -2.44 20.72 33.05
C LEU A 57 -3.64 21.70 33.08
N ALA A 58 -3.74 22.49 34.15
CA ALA A 58 -4.60 23.68 34.24
C ALA A 58 -6.09 23.48 33.87
N GLY A 59 -6.69 22.34 34.25
CA GLY A 59 -8.13 22.09 34.06
C GLY A 59 -8.55 21.86 32.61
N ARG A 60 -7.61 21.67 31.68
CA ARG A 60 -7.89 21.18 30.32
C ARG A 60 -7.16 19.87 30.10
N PRO A 61 -7.86 18.80 29.71
CA PRO A 61 -7.21 17.55 29.39
C PRO A 61 -6.51 17.70 28.04
N THR A 62 -5.17 17.67 28.05
CA THR A 62 -4.38 17.64 26.82
C THR A 62 -3.48 16.42 26.87
N LEU A 63 -3.51 15.62 25.80
CA LEU A 63 -2.61 14.51 25.62
C LEU A 63 -1.37 15.02 24.88
N GLU A 64 -0.20 14.93 25.49
CA GLU A 64 1.04 15.24 24.80
C GLU A 64 1.45 14.02 23.97
N GLY A 65 1.53 14.19 22.65
CA GLY A 65 2.05 13.20 21.73
C GLY A 65 3.48 13.51 21.33
N TYR A 66 4.33 12.50 21.22
CA TYR A 66 5.68 12.60 20.70
C TYR A 66 5.75 11.73 19.45
N ALA A 67 5.96 12.35 18.29
CA ALA A 67 6.21 11.62 17.05
C ALA A 67 7.71 11.66 16.72
N ASP A 68 8.36 10.50 16.70
CA ASP A 68 9.73 10.37 16.25
C ASP A 68 9.74 9.97 14.78
N LEU A 69 10.26 10.86 13.94
CA LEU A 69 10.48 10.64 12.52
C LEU A 69 11.96 10.41 12.27
N GLU A 70 12.25 9.56 11.28
CA GLU A 70 13.61 9.36 10.79
C GLU A 70 13.62 9.55 9.28
N LEU A 71 14.59 10.30 8.77
CA LEU A 71 14.82 10.48 7.35
C LEU A 71 16.31 10.44 7.03
N SER A 72 16.65 10.09 5.79
CA SER A 72 18.05 10.10 5.36
C SER A 72 18.59 11.53 5.38
N ARG A 73 19.90 11.68 5.61
CA ARG A 73 20.54 13.00 5.56
C ARG A 73 20.34 13.70 4.21
N GLN A 74 20.41 12.93 3.12
CA GLN A 74 20.21 13.42 1.76
C GLN A 74 18.80 13.98 1.57
N ASP A 75 17.76 13.25 2.00
CA ASP A 75 16.37 13.68 1.87
C ASP A 75 16.08 14.91 2.73
N PHE A 76 16.66 14.98 3.94
CA PHE A 76 16.55 16.16 4.80
C PHE A 76 17.16 17.38 4.14
N ASP A 77 18.38 17.27 3.60
CA ASP A 77 19.05 18.40 2.96
C ASP A 77 18.30 18.85 1.69
N GLN A 78 17.73 17.93 0.92
CA GLN A 78 16.89 18.24 -0.25
C GLN A 78 15.61 18.99 0.12
N HIS A 79 15.02 18.69 1.29
CA HIS A 79 13.74 19.26 1.73
C HIS A 79 13.87 20.27 2.87
N ARG A 80 15.10 20.66 3.22
CA ARG A 80 15.41 21.45 4.42
C ARG A 80 14.60 22.73 4.53
N THR A 81 14.59 23.53 3.47
CA THR A 81 13.86 24.82 3.45
C THR A 81 12.37 24.61 3.67
N ARG A 82 11.76 23.64 2.97
CA ARG A 82 10.33 23.31 3.12
C ARG A 82 10.01 22.81 4.53
N ILE A 83 10.82 21.90 5.07
CA ILE A 83 10.62 21.37 6.43
C ILE A 83 10.73 22.51 7.44
N GLN A 84 11.72 23.40 7.31
CA GLN A 84 11.89 24.55 8.20
C GLN A 84 10.76 25.58 8.08
N GLU A 85 10.25 25.85 6.87
CA GLU A 85 9.14 26.78 6.65
C GLU A 85 7.83 26.23 7.20
N LEU A 86 7.52 24.96 6.91
CA LEU A 86 6.32 24.32 7.43
C LEU A 86 6.41 24.09 8.94
N ALA A 87 7.59 23.83 9.49
CA ALA A 87 7.81 23.75 10.94
C ALA A 87 7.44 25.05 11.67
N LYS A 88 7.63 26.23 11.05
CA LYS A 88 7.20 27.52 11.63
C LYS A 88 5.68 27.65 11.72
N SER A 89 4.93 26.88 10.93
CA SER A 89 3.46 26.84 10.99
C SER A 89 2.93 25.88 12.05
N LEU A 90 3.78 25.03 12.62
CA LEU A 90 3.38 24.13 13.70
C LEU A 90 3.21 24.93 15.00
N PRO A 91 2.26 24.54 15.87
CA PRO A 91 2.07 25.19 17.17
C PRO A 91 3.22 24.94 18.17
N PHE A 92 4.29 24.27 17.74
CA PHE A 92 5.45 23.88 18.55
C PHE A 92 6.72 23.82 17.70
N GLU A 93 7.88 23.96 18.34
CA GLU A 93 9.17 23.84 17.68
C GLU A 93 9.61 22.37 17.59
N PRO A 94 9.81 21.81 16.39
CA PRO A 94 10.29 20.43 16.25
C PRO A 94 11.74 20.30 16.71
N ARG A 95 12.06 19.24 17.44
CA ARG A 95 13.43 18.96 17.89
C ARG A 95 14.14 18.12 16.83
N ILE A 96 15.11 18.72 16.14
CA ILE A 96 15.85 18.05 15.07
C ILE A 96 17.21 17.57 15.63
N ARG A 97 17.47 16.27 15.55
CA ARG A 97 18.75 15.63 15.85
C ARG A 97 19.39 15.16 14.56
N ILE A 98 20.59 15.65 14.27
CA ILE A 98 21.32 15.29 13.05
C ILE A 98 22.44 14.31 13.43
N SER A 99 22.51 13.19 12.73
CA SER A 99 23.69 12.31 12.69
C SER A 99 24.29 12.29 11.29
N ASP A 100 25.39 11.55 11.11
CA ASP A 100 26.12 11.46 9.84
C ASP A 100 25.27 10.89 8.70
N THR A 101 24.35 9.98 9.01
CA THR A 101 23.55 9.25 8.00
C THR A 101 22.05 9.51 8.11
N LEU A 102 21.57 9.91 9.28
CA LEU A 102 20.15 10.04 9.58
C LEU A 102 19.83 11.37 10.26
N VAL A 103 18.62 11.85 10.03
CA VAL A 103 18.06 12.96 10.77
C VAL A 103 16.87 12.42 11.55
N GLY A 104 16.95 12.49 12.88
CA GLY A 104 15.84 12.24 13.78
C GLY A 104 15.07 13.53 14.01
N VAL A 105 13.76 13.50 13.88
CA VAL A 105 12.91 14.65 14.17
C VAL A 105 11.86 14.23 15.19
N THR A 106 11.90 14.83 16.37
CA THR A 106 10.88 14.64 17.41
C THR A 106 9.91 15.80 17.35
N LEU A 107 8.63 15.48 17.19
CA LEU A 107 7.52 16.44 17.13
C LEU A 107 6.71 16.33 18.43
N ASP A 108 6.67 17.42 19.20
CA ASP A 108 5.86 17.53 20.41
C ASP A 108 4.44 17.98 20.04
N THR A 109 3.51 17.07 19.77
CA THR A 109 2.12 17.43 19.48
C THR A 109 1.28 17.52 20.75
N ARG A 110 0.29 18.42 20.76
CA ARG A 110 -0.73 18.50 21.81
C ARG A 110 -2.06 18.16 21.20
N ILE A 111 -2.63 17.06 21.69
CA ILE A 111 -3.89 16.53 21.20
C ILE A 111 -5.01 16.98 22.10
N ARG A 112 -6.03 17.59 21.49
CA ARG A 112 -7.25 18.00 22.20
C ARG A 112 -8.20 16.83 22.29
N GLY A 113 -8.96 16.79 23.37
CA GLY A 113 -9.88 15.72 23.65
C GLY A 113 -10.51 15.89 25.03
N GLU A 114 -11.18 14.85 25.46
CA GLU A 114 -11.84 14.75 26.76
C GLU A 114 -11.50 13.42 27.43
N TYR A 115 -11.39 13.41 28.76
CA TYR A 115 -11.39 12.14 29.48
C TYR A 115 -12.82 11.63 29.59
N ARG A 116 -13.03 10.40 29.15
CA ARG A 116 -14.28 9.67 29.36
C ARG A 116 -14.04 8.57 30.38
N GLN A 117 -14.99 8.38 31.27
CA GLN A 117 -14.97 7.21 32.15
C GLN A 117 -15.36 5.98 31.35
N VAL A 118 -14.54 4.95 31.44
CA VAL A 118 -14.73 3.65 30.78
C VAL A 118 -14.48 2.58 31.82
N GLU A 119 -15.33 1.56 31.84
CA GLU A 119 -15.17 0.40 32.70
C GLU A 119 -13.79 -0.25 32.47
N ALA A 120 -13.00 -0.43 33.53
CA ALA A 120 -11.65 -0.98 33.47
C ALA A 120 -11.62 -2.35 32.77
N SER A 121 -12.61 -3.20 33.03
CA SER A 121 -12.77 -4.53 32.43
C SER A 121 -12.89 -4.48 30.90
N SER A 122 -13.57 -3.45 30.38
CA SER A 122 -13.81 -3.22 28.95
C SER A 122 -12.54 -2.70 28.28
N PHE A 123 -11.81 -1.78 28.93
CA PHE A 123 -10.52 -1.28 28.44
C PHE A 123 -9.42 -2.35 28.50
N ALA A 124 -9.40 -3.20 29.53
CA ALA A 124 -8.44 -4.28 29.67
C ALA A 124 -8.63 -5.36 28.60
N ARG A 125 -9.88 -5.72 28.29
CA ARG A 125 -10.22 -6.58 27.15
C ARG A 125 -9.75 -5.98 25.83
N TRP A 126 -9.88 -4.67 25.65
CA TRP A 126 -9.31 -3.96 24.50
C TRP A 126 -7.78 -4.06 24.45
N MET A 127 -7.07 -3.79 25.55
CA MET A 127 -5.60 -3.87 25.58
C MET A 127 -5.11 -5.27 25.19
N LEU A 128 -5.74 -6.33 25.70
CA LEU A 128 -5.41 -7.71 25.37
C LEU A 128 -5.71 -8.04 23.89
N ALA A 129 -6.83 -7.56 23.36
CA ALA A 129 -7.17 -7.72 21.95
C ALA A 129 -6.22 -6.93 21.03
N SER A 130 -5.78 -5.74 21.45
CA SER A 130 -4.84 -4.88 20.73
C SER A 130 -3.41 -5.43 20.72
N GLY A 131 -3.02 -6.22 21.72
CA GLY A 131 -1.75 -6.96 21.71
C GLY A 131 -1.65 -7.96 20.54
N ASN A 132 -2.77 -8.45 20.01
CA ASN A 132 -2.81 -9.22 18.76
C ASN A 132 -2.80 -8.32 17.51
N ILE A 133 -3.23 -7.06 17.63
CA ILE A 133 -3.16 -6.05 16.58
C ILE A 133 -1.69 -5.64 16.36
N ASP A 134 -0.91 -5.30 17.40
CA ASP A 134 0.52 -4.96 17.29
C ASP A 134 1.31 -6.02 16.48
N ARG A 135 1.02 -7.30 16.70
CA ARG A 135 1.62 -8.42 15.94
C ARG A 135 1.22 -8.45 14.46
N ARG A 136 -0.02 -8.06 14.15
CA ARG A 136 -0.53 -7.85 12.79
C ARG A 136 -0.07 -6.52 12.19
N LEU A 137 0.38 -5.56 13.00
CA LEU A 137 0.91 -4.27 12.56
C LEU A 137 2.39 -4.34 12.21
N GLU A 138 3.17 -5.14 12.94
CA GLU A 138 4.56 -5.44 12.62
C GLU A 138 4.71 -6.29 11.34
N THR A 139 3.68 -7.10 11.03
CA THR A 139 3.65 -7.98 9.84
C THR A 139 2.70 -7.49 8.74
N GLY A 140 1.94 -6.43 9.00
CA GLY A 140 0.90 -5.90 8.12
C GLY A 140 1.33 -4.63 7.40
N SER A 141 0.71 -4.36 6.25
CA SER A 141 0.97 -3.13 5.48
C SER A 141 0.64 -1.87 6.32
N PRO A 142 1.29 -0.71 6.08
CA PRO A 142 1.10 0.53 6.84
C PRO A 142 -0.36 0.95 7.09
N ALA A 143 -1.29 0.58 6.20
CA ALA A 143 -2.73 0.82 6.36
C ALA A 143 -3.35 0.08 7.56
N GLN A 144 -2.80 -1.05 7.99
CA GLN A 144 -3.27 -1.78 9.15
C GLN A 144 -2.84 -1.10 10.44
N GLN A 145 -1.66 -0.45 10.47
CA GLN A 145 -1.15 0.29 11.63
C GLN A 145 -2.05 1.45 12.06
N ILE A 146 -2.85 1.95 11.13
CA ILE A 146 -3.78 3.07 11.31
C ILE A 146 -5.13 2.61 11.92
N LEU A 147 -5.44 1.31 11.94
CA LEU A 147 -6.75 0.81 12.36
C LEU A 147 -7.01 0.90 13.87
N GLY A 148 -6.00 0.70 14.73
CA GLY A 148 -6.19 0.69 16.19
C GLY A 148 -6.81 1.98 16.75
N PRO A 149 -6.27 3.16 16.42
CA PRO A 149 -6.85 4.43 16.83
C PRO A 149 -8.18 4.75 16.13
N THR A 150 -8.38 4.26 14.92
CA THR A 150 -9.61 4.49 14.13
C THR A 150 -10.80 3.69 14.66
N VAL A 151 -10.57 2.48 15.16
CA VAL A 151 -11.61 1.67 15.81
C VAL A 151 -12.02 2.28 17.15
N LEU A 152 -11.09 2.90 17.88
CA LEU A 152 -11.41 3.65 19.11
C LEU A 152 -12.24 4.90 18.82
N ALA A 153 -11.89 5.67 17.78
CA ALA A 153 -12.67 6.81 17.35
C ALA A 153 -14.10 6.38 16.96
N TYR A 154 -14.25 5.29 16.21
CA TYR A 154 -15.55 4.77 15.79
C TYR A 154 -16.39 4.25 16.98
N ALA A 155 -15.79 3.50 17.92
CA ALA A 155 -16.49 3.03 19.11
C ALA A 155 -16.85 4.18 20.08
N ALA A 156 -16.05 5.25 20.11
CA ALA A 156 -16.35 6.46 20.88
C ALA A 156 -17.45 7.33 20.24
N GLU A 157 -17.59 7.28 18.91
CA GLU A 157 -18.64 7.96 18.14
C GLU A 157 -19.98 7.22 18.22
N TYR A 158 -19.94 5.89 18.38
CA TYR A 158 -21.13 5.02 18.49
C TYR A 158 -21.09 4.14 19.75
N PRO A 159 -21.31 4.72 20.95
CA PRO A 159 -21.13 4.01 22.23
C PRO A 159 -22.07 2.80 22.43
N GLU A 160 -23.19 2.77 21.70
CA GLU A 160 -24.15 1.66 21.71
C GLU A 160 -23.68 0.44 20.88
N THR A 161 -22.65 0.60 20.04
CA THR A 161 -22.16 -0.48 19.18
C THR A 161 -21.12 -1.31 19.92
N THR A 162 -21.30 -2.63 19.92
CA THR A 162 -20.28 -3.52 20.48
C THR A 162 -19.01 -3.43 19.64
N PHE A 163 -17.85 -3.68 20.25
CA PHE A 163 -16.57 -3.65 19.54
C PHE A 163 -16.54 -4.57 18.30
N ALA A 164 -17.24 -5.71 18.37
CA ALA A 164 -17.39 -6.63 17.24
C ALA A 164 -18.19 -5.97 16.09
N ASP A 165 -19.20 -5.19 16.41
CA ASP A 165 -19.98 -4.43 15.43
C ASP A 165 -19.16 -3.27 14.85
N ALA A 166 -18.42 -2.52 15.67
CA ALA A 166 -17.54 -1.44 15.22
C ALA A 166 -16.43 -1.94 14.27
N THR A 167 -15.79 -3.07 14.58
CA THR A 167 -14.79 -3.68 13.69
C THR A 167 -15.42 -4.22 12.41
N LYS A 168 -16.61 -4.82 12.49
CA LYS A 168 -17.35 -5.28 11.32
C LYS A 168 -17.73 -4.11 10.41
N THR A 169 -18.34 -3.06 10.94
CA THR A 169 -18.75 -1.88 10.16
C THR A 169 -17.56 -1.16 9.55
N LEU A 170 -16.47 -0.96 10.28
CA LEU A 170 -15.25 -0.36 9.71
C LEU A 170 -14.65 -1.25 8.61
N SER A 171 -14.70 -2.58 8.77
CA SER A 171 -14.24 -3.50 7.73
C SER A 171 -15.12 -3.46 6.48
N GLU A 172 -16.44 -3.29 6.65
CA GLU A 172 -17.42 -3.14 5.58
C GLU A 172 -17.24 -1.79 4.87
N GLU A 173 -16.98 -0.70 5.60
CA GLU A 173 -16.67 0.60 5.01
C GLU A 173 -15.37 0.60 4.23
N ILE A 174 -14.33 -0.06 4.75
CA ILE A 174 -13.05 -0.23 4.03
C ILE A 174 -13.24 -1.11 2.79
N ALA A 175 -14.07 -2.16 2.88
CA ALA A 175 -14.42 -2.99 1.73
C ALA A 175 -15.18 -2.16 0.68
N LYS A 176 -16.18 -1.38 1.09
CA LYS A 176 -16.96 -0.49 0.23
C LYS A 176 -16.11 0.63 -0.40
N ALA A 177 -15.16 1.18 0.36
CA ALA A 177 -14.19 2.16 -0.14
C ALA A 177 -13.15 1.53 -1.09
N ARG A 178 -12.88 0.23 -0.98
CA ARG A 178 -12.09 -0.52 -1.96
C ARG A 178 -12.89 -0.82 -3.22
N GLU A 179 -14.15 -1.20 -3.10
CA GLU A 179 -15.06 -1.39 -4.24
C GLU A 179 -15.24 -0.10 -5.04
N SER A 180 -15.22 1.06 -4.37
CA SER A 180 -15.30 2.36 -5.04
C SER A 180 -13.99 2.84 -5.66
N ARG A 181 -12.84 2.19 -5.40
CA ARG A 181 -11.59 2.47 -6.11
C ARG A 181 -11.66 1.94 -7.54
N LYS A 182 -12.04 2.81 -8.46
CA LYS A 182 -11.96 2.54 -9.88
C LYS A 182 -10.51 2.59 -10.35
N LEU A 183 -10.10 1.60 -11.13
CA LEU A 183 -8.80 1.57 -11.80
C LEU A 183 -8.97 2.11 -13.22
N ALA A 184 -8.07 2.97 -13.67
CA ALA A 184 -8.05 3.40 -15.08
C ALA A 184 -7.25 2.37 -15.91
N LEU A 185 -7.93 1.62 -16.77
CA LEU A 185 -7.32 0.74 -17.76
C LEU A 185 -7.49 1.38 -19.14
N LEU A 186 -6.39 1.85 -19.74
CA LEU A 186 -6.41 2.55 -21.04
C LEU A 186 -7.39 3.76 -21.08
N GLY A 187 -7.52 4.47 -19.96
CA GLY A 187 -8.44 5.60 -19.83
C GLY A 187 -9.89 5.24 -19.51
N LEU A 188 -10.25 3.96 -19.45
CA LEU A 188 -11.55 3.50 -18.99
C LEU A 188 -11.51 3.14 -17.50
N GLU A 189 -12.49 3.63 -16.74
CA GLU A 189 -12.65 3.27 -15.34
C GLU A 189 -13.25 1.87 -15.20
N VAL A 190 -12.49 0.94 -14.61
CA VAL A 190 -12.86 -0.47 -14.42
C VAL A 190 -12.78 -0.82 -12.93
N SER A 191 -13.74 -1.62 -12.43
CA SER A 191 -13.65 -2.11 -11.05
C SER A 191 -12.47 -3.07 -10.88
N PRO A 192 -11.86 -3.17 -9.69
CA PRO A 192 -10.73 -4.06 -9.44
C PRO A 192 -11.02 -5.52 -9.80
N GLU A 193 -12.23 -6.04 -9.54
CA GLU A 193 -12.55 -7.43 -9.89
C GLU A 193 -12.56 -7.65 -11.41
N ARG A 194 -13.11 -6.68 -12.15
CA ARG A 194 -13.15 -6.72 -13.61
C ARG A 194 -11.76 -6.55 -14.21
N ALA A 195 -10.91 -5.71 -13.62
CA ALA A 195 -9.54 -5.51 -14.09
C ALA A 195 -8.73 -6.81 -14.06
N VAL A 196 -8.89 -7.64 -13.00
CA VAL A 196 -8.21 -8.95 -12.89
C VAL A 196 -8.62 -9.93 -13.99
N LEU A 197 -9.82 -9.80 -14.57
CA LEU A 197 -10.25 -10.61 -15.69
C LEU A 197 -9.84 -9.99 -17.04
N PHE A 198 -10.11 -8.71 -17.25
CA PHE A 198 -9.89 -8.03 -18.52
C PHE A 198 -8.41 -7.80 -18.82
N GLY A 199 -7.56 -7.57 -17.82
CA GLY A 199 -6.12 -7.38 -18.02
C GLY A 199 -5.45 -8.60 -18.67
N PRO A 200 -5.53 -9.79 -18.05
CA PRO A 200 -4.99 -11.02 -18.63
C PRO A 200 -5.64 -11.37 -19.97
N LEU A 201 -6.97 -11.21 -20.10
CA LEU A 201 -7.67 -11.49 -21.35
C LEU A 201 -7.19 -10.58 -22.50
N PHE A 202 -7.08 -9.27 -22.25
CA PHE A 202 -6.60 -8.31 -23.24
C PHE A 202 -5.16 -8.63 -23.65
N THR A 203 -4.30 -8.93 -22.67
CA THR A 203 -2.91 -9.32 -22.94
C THR A 203 -2.83 -10.57 -23.79
N LEU A 204 -3.65 -11.59 -23.48
CA LEU A 204 -3.74 -12.82 -24.25
C LEU A 204 -4.17 -12.57 -25.70
N LEU A 205 -5.21 -11.74 -25.90
CA LEU A 205 -5.69 -11.36 -27.23
C LEU A 205 -4.62 -10.62 -28.03
N LEU A 206 -3.84 -9.74 -27.39
CA LEU A 206 -2.72 -9.04 -28.02
C LEU A 206 -1.64 -10.01 -28.52
N VAL A 207 -1.26 -11.00 -27.69
CA VAL A 207 -0.25 -12.00 -28.07
C VAL A 207 -0.78 -12.91 -29.18
N LEU A 208 -2.05 -13.32 -29.13
CA LEU A 208 -2.71 -14.09 -30.19
C LEU A 208 -2.77 -13.31 -31.51
N PHE A 209 -3.15 -12.04 -31.46
CA PHE A 209 -3.15 -11.15 -32.62
C PHE A 209 -1.77 -11.08 -33.26
N LEU A 210 -0.71 -10.92 -32.46
CA LEU A 210 0.65 -10.93 -32.97
C LEU A 210 1.04 -12.28 -33.57
N LEU A 211 0.66 -13.39 -32.92
CA LEU A 211 0.92 -14.74 -33.44
C LEU A 211 0.30 -14.94 -34.82
N VAL A 212 -0.93 -14.46 -35.04
CA VAL A 212 -1.60 -14.51 -36.35
C VAL A 212 -0.83 -13.69 -37.39
N HIS A 213 -0.33 -12.50 -37.03
CA HIS A 213 0.47 -11.67 -37.94
C HIS A 213 1.82 -12.30 -38.27
N LEU A 214 2.48 -12.91 -37.28
CA LEU A 214 3.72 -13.67 -37.50
C LEU A 214 3.47 -14.92 -38.36
N GLY A 215 2.31 -15.56 -38.22
CA GLY A 215 1.88 -16.67 -39.06
C GLY A 215 1.76 -16.23 -40.52
N HIS A 216 1.00 -15.17 -40.79
CA HIS A 216 0.85 -14.61 -42.14
C HIS A 216 2.18 -14.12 -42.73
N ALA A 217 3.04 -13.50 -41.92
CA ALA A 217 4.36 -13.07 -42.37
C ALA A 217 5.22 -14.28 -42.78
N ASN A 218 5.21 -15.36 -42.00
CA ASN A 218 5.93 -16.59 -42.36
C ASN A 218 5.43 -17.16 -43.70
N THR A 219 4.11 -17.27 -43.91
CA THR A 219 3.55 -17.81 -45.16
C THR A 219 3.86 -16.90 -46.35
N ALA A 220 3.74 -15.58 -46.20
CA ALA A 220 4.04 -14.63 -47.28
C ALA A 220 5.54 -14.61 -47.66
N THR A 221 6.42 -14.89 -46.70
CA THR A 221 7.86 -14.98 -46.96
C THR A 221 8.21 -16.21 -47.81
N ASP A 222 7.44 -17.30 -47.66
CA ASP A 222 7.64 -18.54 -48.41
C ASP A 222 7.17 -18.41 -49.87
N GLU A 223 6.16 -17.59 -50.16
CA GLU A 223 5.57 -17.45 -51.50
C GLU A 223 6.27 -16.40 -52.39
N ASP A 224 6.47 -15.16 -51.90
CA ASP A 224 6.94 -14.04 -52.74
C ASP A 224 8.31 -13.47 -52.33
N GLY A 225 8.91 -13.96 -51.23
CA GLY A 225 10.23 -13.53 -50.74
C GLY A 225 10.32 -12.05 -50.31
N SER A 226 9.24 -11.28 -50.45
CA SER A 226 9.19 -9.85 -50.16
C SER A 226 8.72 -9.60 -48.71
N LEU A 227 9.69 -9.53 -47.80
CA LEU A 227 9.46 -9.05 -46.42
C LEU A 227 9.13 -7.53 -46.35
N GLN A 228 9.12 -6.82 -47.49
CA GLN A 228 8.90 -5.37 -47.54
C GLN A 228 7.52 -4.95 -47.03
N ALA A 229 6.53 -5.84 -47.08
CA ALA A 229 5.19 -5.60 -46.54
C ALA A 229 5.15 -5.51 -44.99
N PHE A 230 6.21 -5.95 -44.30
CA PHE A 230 6.26 -6.01 -42.83
C PHE A 230 7.49 -5.28 -42.27
N PRO A 231 7.58 -3.95 -42.37
CA PRO A 231 8.77 -3.18 -42.01
C PRO A 231 9.19 -3.33 -40.54
N TRP A 232 8.24 -3.63 -39.64
CA TRP A 232 8.52 -3.87 -38.23
C TRP A 232 9.25 -5.19 -37.95
N VAL A 233 9.17 -6.17 -38.86
CA VAL A 233 9.85 -7.47 -38.73
C VAL A 233 11.37 -7.27 -38.84
N GLY A 234 11.84 -6.30 -39.64
CA GLY A 234 13.25 -5.96 -39.80
C GLY A 234 13.91 -5.28 -38.60
N LEU A 235 13.14 -4.74 -37.64
CA LEU A 235 13.68 -4.07 -36.45
C LEU A 235 14.35 -5.04 -35.46
N PHE A 236 14.13 -6.35 -35.60
CA PHE A 236 14.55 -7.33 -34.60
C PHE A 236 15.74 -8.21 -35.03
N TYR A 237 16.75 -7.63 -35.66
CA TYR A 237 17.97 -8.37 -35.99
C TYR A 237 18.92 -8.50 -34.79
N GLY A 238 19.38 -9.74 -34.51
CA GLY A 238 20.43 -10.01 -33.52
C GLY A 238 19.95 -10.63 -32.20
N ARG A 239 20.91 -11.04 -31.35
CA ARG A 239 20.64 -11.71 -30.06
C ARG A 239 19.87 -10.81 -29.09
N LEU A 240 20.21 -9.52 -29.07
CA LEU A 240 19.56 -8.52 -28.21
C LEU A 240 18.10 -8.34 -28.58
N ALA A 241 17.80 -8.21 -29.88
CA ALA A 241 16.44 -8.08 -30.36
C ALA A 241 15.56 -9.29 -30.04
N ARG A 242 16.09 -10.52 -30.15
CA ARG A 242 15.39 -11.73 -29.70
C ARG A 242 15.15 -11.72 -28.20
N GLY A 243 16.11 -11.22 -27.42
CA GLY A 243 15.95 -11.03 -25.98
C GLY A 243 14.80 -10.07 -25.68
N ILE A 244 14.79 -8.90 -26.31
CA ILE A 244 13.71 -7.89 -26.18
C ILE A 244 12.37 -8.51 -26.58
N LEU A 245 12.29 -9.21 -27.72
CA LEU A 245 11.07 -9.84 -28.17
C LEU A 245 10.59 -10.92 -27.18
N ALA A 246 11.47 -11.79 -26.70
CA ALA A 246 11.12 -12.80 -25.70
C ALA A 246 10.62 -12.15 -24.39
N SER A 247 11.30 -11.10 -23.95
CA SER A 247 10.90 -10.32 -22.78
C SER A 247 9.54 -9.66 -22.98
N SER A 248 9.28 -9.07 -24.15
CA SER A 248 7.99 -8.41 -24.46
C SER A 248 6.83 -9.38 -24.65
N LEU A 249 7.07 -10.59 -25.15
CA LEU A 249 6.01 -11.58 -25.43
C LEU A 249 5.69 -12.51 -24.27
N ILE A 250 6.66 -12.73 -23.38
CA ILE A 250 6.52 -13.70 -22.29
C ILE A 250 6.66 -12.99 -20.95
N LEU A 251 7.81 -12.36 -20.71
CA LEU A 251 8.15 -11.86 -19.38
C LEU A 251 7.27 -10.67 -18.95
N LEU A 252 7.09 -9.69 -19.83
CA LEU A 252 6.35 -8.47 -19.53
C LEU A 252 4.84 -8.73 -19.34
N PRO A 253 4.15 -9.48 -20.22
CA PRO A 253 2.80 -9.98 -19.97
C PRO A 253 2.64 -10.69 -18.63
N LEU A 254 3.60 -11.54 -18.27
CA LEU A 254 3.56 -12.28 -17.01
C LEU A 254 3.68 -11.31 -15.83
N LEU A 255 4.69 -10.44 -15.83
CA LEU A 255 4.93 -9.48 -14.74
C LEU A 255 3.76 -8.51 -14.55
N VAL A 256 3.21 -7.98 -15.64
CA VAL A 256 2.07 -7.04 -15.59
C VAL A 256 0.83 -7.74 -15.02
N ASN A 257 0.51 -8.95 -15.49
CA ASN A 257 -0.66 -9.67 -15.00
C ASN A 257 -0.48 -10.17 -13.56
N THR A 258 0.71 -10.64 -13.18
CA THR A 258 1.02 -10.99 -11.79
C THR A 258 0.93 -9.77 -10.88
N TRP A 259 1.51 -8.63 -11.29
CA TRP A 259 1.41 -7.39 -10.53
C TRP A 259 -0.04 -6.92 -10.39
N LEU A 260 -0.85 -7.04 -11.44
CA LEU A 260 -2.28 -6.72 -11.40
C LEU A 260 -3.04 -7.60 -10.40
N ILE A 261 -2.80 -8.92 -10.39
CA ILE A 261 -3.42 -9.85 -9.45
C ILE A 261 -2.99 -9.56 -8.00
N VAL A 262 -1.69 -9.30 -7.78
CA VAL A 262 -1.14 -9.02 -6.45
C VAL A 262 -1.61 -7.66 -5.92
N SER A 263 -1.65 -6.64 -6.77
CA SER A 263 -2.02 -5.26 -6.38
C SER A 263 -3.49 -5.12 -6.04
N THR A 264 -4.38 -5.86 -6.71
CA THR A 264 -5.81 -5.86 -6.38
C THR A 264 -6.13 -6.75 -5.19
N ARG A 265 -5.23 -7.67 -4.80
CA ARG A 265 -5.47 -8.72 -3.79
C ARG A 265 -6.71 -9.57 -4.07
N SER A 266 -7.20 -9.56 -5.31
CA SER A 266 -8.37 -10.30 -5.75
C SER A 266 -7.90 -11.51 -6.54
N PHE A 267 -7.64 -12.61 -5.83
CA PHE A 267 -7.24 -13.85 -6.49
C PHE A 267 -8.45 -14.49 -7.17
N THR A 268 -8.40 -14.59 -8.51
CA THR A 268 -9.40 -15.35 -9.28
C THR A 268 -8.72 -16.50 -9.99
N LEU A 269 -9.36 -17.68 -9.97
CA LEU A 269 -8.88 -18.85 -10.71
C LEU A 269 -8.81 -18.58 -12.21
N VAL A 270 -9.81 -17.86 -12.75
CA VAL A 270 -9.89 -17.52 -14.18
C VAL A 270 -8.76 -16.58 -14.59
N GLY A 271 -8.52 -15.49 -13.84
CA GLY A 271 -7.43 -14.55 -14.16
C GLY A 271 -6.05 -15.20 -14.08
N SER A 272 -5.84 -16.09 -13.11
CA SER A 272 -4.62 -16.89 -12.99
C SER A 272 -4.45 -17.85 -14.17
N ALA A 273 -5.51 -18.56 -14.56
CA ALA A 273 -5.49 -19.47 -15.70
C ALA A 273 -5.18 -18.74 -17.02
N LEU A 274 -5.78 -17.57 -17.25
CA LEU A 274 -5.50 -16.72 -18.41
C LEU A 274 -4.04 -16.25 -18.43
N THR A 275 -3.50 -15.84 -17.28
CA THR A 275 -2.10 -15.41 -17.14
C THR A 275 -1.14 -16.54 -17.48
N LEU A 276 -1.39 -17.74 -16.95
CA LEU A 276 -0.57 -18.92 -17.25
C LEU A 276 -0.72 -19.38 -18.70
N GLY A 277 -1.93 -19.26 -19.27
CA GLY A 277 -2.21 -19.57 -20.67
C GLY A 277 -1.47 -18.69 -21.66
N ALA A 278 -1.11 -17.45 -21.28
CA ALA A 278 -0.30 -16.57 -22.10
C ALA A 278 1.14 -17.09 -22.33
N ILE A 279 1.68 -17.92 -21.42
CA ILE A 279 3.05 -18.45 -21.50
C ILE A 279 3.25 -19.35 -22.74
N PRO A 280 2.48 -20.45 -22.93
CA PRO A 280 2.66 -21.30 -24.11
C PRO A 280 2.39 -20.55 -25.41
N ILE A 281 1.43 -19.62 -25.43
CA ILE A 281 1.11 -18.82 -26.61
C ILE A 281 2.24 -17.83 -26.94
N GLY A 282 2.78 -17.13 -25.94
CA GLY A 282 3.94 -16.26 -26.09
C GLY A 282 5.18 -17.03 -26.56
N TYR A 283 5.38 -18.25 -26.05
CA TYR A 283 6.45 -19.13 -26.53
C TYR A 283 6.25 -19.56 -28.00
N LEU A 284 5.02 -19.89 -28.41
CA LEU A 284 4.71 -20.19 -29.81
C LEU A 284 4.94 -18.97 -30.72
N ALA A 285 4.55 -17.77 -30.28
CA ALA A 285 4.79 -16.52 -31.01
C ALA A 285 6.29 -16.24 -31.15
N PHE A 286 7.05 -16.38 -30.06
CA PHE A 286 8.50 -16.25 -30.08
C PHE A 286 9.15 -17.28 -31.03
N ARG A 287 8.77 -18.57 -30.94
CA ARG A 287 9.28 -19.62 -31.84
C ARG A 287 8.93 -19.34 -33.29
N SER A 288 7.71 -18.89 -33.57
CA SER A 288 7.25 -18.50 -34.91
C SER A 288 8.09 -17.35 -35.48
N SER A 289 8.37 -16.33 -34.66
CA SER A 289 9.22 -15.21 -35.07
C SER A 289 10.66 -15.64 -35.40
N SER A 290 11.21 -16.62 -34.66
CA SER A 290 12.57 -17.12 -34.92
C SER A 290 12.71 -17.91 -36.23
N ARG A 291 11.59 -18.35 -36.82
CA ARG A 291 11.58 -19.06 -38.10
C ARG A 291 11.63 -18.13 -39.30
N LEU A 292 11.34 -16.84 -39.11
CA LEU A 292 11.50 -15.82 -40.14
C LEU A 292 12.98 -15.74 -40.53
N ARG A 293 13.35 -16.51 -41.55
CA ARG A 293 14.70 -16.52 -42.11
C ARG A 293 14.82 -15.27 -42.97
N PHE A 294 15.45 -14.24 -42.42
CA PHE A 294 15.96 -13.16 -43.25
C PHE A 294 17.03 -13.75 -44.16
N ARG A 295 16.68 -14.05 -45.41
CA ARG A 295 17.69 -14.13 -46.46
C ARG A 295 18.41 -12.80 -46.43
N LYS A 296 19.73 -12.83 -46.24
CA LYS A 296 20.57 -11.64 -46.46
C LYS A 296 20.25 -11.19 -47.89
N VAL A 297 19.54 -10.08 -48.02
CA VAL A 297 19.43 -9.40 -49.30
C VAL A 297 20.86 -8.94 -49.60
N PRO A 298 21.48 -9.42 -50.69
CA PRO A 298 22.85 -9.05 -51.05
C PRO A 298 22.98 -7.55 -51.30
#